data_AF-A0A936MNN8-F1
#
_entry.id   AF-A0A936MNN8-F1
#
_cell.length_a   1.000
_cell.length_b   1.000
_cell.length_c   1.000
_cell.angle_alpha   90.00
_cell.angle_beta   90.00
_cell.angle_gamma   90.00
#
_symmetry.space_group_name_H-M   'P 1'
#
loop_
_entity.id
_entity.type
_entity.pdbx_description
1 polymer ?
#
loop_
_entity_poly.entity_id
_entity_poly.type
_entity_poly.pdbx_seq_one_letter_code
_entity_poly.pdbx_strand_id
1 'polypeptide(L)'
;MTTKKPKTGGEIDSYCTKCKLDLTHRIIAMVGDEVKKVECKTCGSHHLYRRPKSEKLIASTAKAKLVSKRESGGASEEREKRPVSAKAAAAAQRERDQTSQWEHAIAGQPMSAFKPYRITLTLGTGELVRHPKFGDGVVARVIDRGKVEILFQDGPKTMAHGQTV
;
A
#
# COMPACT_ATOMS: atom_id res chain seq x y z
N MET A 1 -36.47 19.23 -5.64
CA MET A 1 -35.48 20.32 -5.59
C MET A 1 -34.74 20.31 -6.91
N THR A 2 -34.84 21.39 -7.68
CA THR A 2 -34.44 21.50 -9.09
C THR A 2 -32.99 21.06 -9.29
N THR A 3 -32.78 19.88 -9.86
CA THR A 3 -31.49 19.30 -10.21
C THR A 3 -30.86 20.05 -11.39
N LYS A 4 -30.43 21.30 -11.13
CA LYS A 4 -29.62 22.05 -12.09
C LYS A 4 -28.30 21.31 -12.25
N LYS A 5 -27.98 20.92 -13.48
CA LYS A 5 -26.68 20.31 -13.80
C LYS A 5 -25.56 21.19 -13.24
N PRO A 6 -24.55 20.61 -12.56
CA PRO A 6 -23.42 21.37 -12.10
C PRO A 6 -22.75 22.02 -13.31
N LYS A 7 -22.44 23.31 -13.19
CA LYS A 7 -21.72 24.06 -14.22
C LYS A 7 -20.51 24.72 -13.59
N THR A 8 -19.48 24.98 -14.39
CA THR A 8 -18.30 25.72 -13.93
C THR A 8 -18.73 27.08 -13.37
N GLY A 9 -18.21 27.44 -12.19
CA GLY A 9 -18.62 28.64 -11.45
C GLY A 9 -19.93 28.50 -10.66
N GLY A 10 -20.65 27.38 -10.78
CA GLY A 10 -21.81 27.07 -9.95
C GLY A 10 -21.43 26.65 -8.52
N GLU A 11 -22.45 26.53 -7.68
CA GLU A 11 -22.33 26.10 -6.28
C GLU A 11 -22.71 24.62 -6.15
N ILE A 12 -21.96 23.89 -5.32
CA ILE A 12 -22.18 22.47 -5.05
C ILE A 12 -21.79 22.13 -3.60
N ASP A 13 -22.53 21.24 -2.96
CA ASP A 13 -22.15 20.72 -1.65
C ASP A 13 -21.08 19.63 -1.79
N SER A 14 -19.97 19.80 -1.08
CA SER A 14 -18.82 18.88 -1.09
C SER A 14 -18.21 18.82 0.30
N TYR A 15 -17.59 17.69 0.62
CA TYR A 15 -16.85 17.55 1.87
C TYR A 15 -15.50 18.30 1.79
N CYS A 16 -15.30 19.30 2.65
CA CYS A 16 -14.02 20.02 2.73
C CYS A 16 -13.05 19.29 3.66
N THR A 17 -11.84 18.98 3.19
CA THR A 17 -10.81 18.33 4.02
C THR A 17 -10.20 19.26 5.07
N LYS A 18 -10.24 20.58 4.86
CA LYS A 18 -9.76 21.56 5.84
C LYS A 18 -10.78 21.86 6.92
N CYS A 19 -12.03 22.13 6.53
CA CYS A 19 -13.11 22.41 7.49
C CYS A 19 -13.70 21.13 8.12
N LYS A 20 -13.42 19.97 7.52
CA LYS A 20 -13.91 18.64 7.94
C LYS A 20 -15.45 18.52 7.96
N LEU A 21 -16.13 19.35 7.18
CA LEU A 21 -17.59 19.46 7.10
C LEU A 21 -18.04 19.47 5.63
N ASP A 22 -19.28 19.03 5.40
CA ASP A 22 -19.97 19.17 4.12
C ASP A 22 -20.51 20.61 4.02
N LEU A 23 -19.87 21.43 3.17
CA LEU A 23 -20.15 22.86 3.04
C LEU A 23 -20.40 23.21 1.56
N THR A 24 -20.88 24.43 1.32
CA THR A 24 -21.02 24.97 -0.04
C THR A 24 -19.66 25.29 -0.65
N HIS A 25 -19.40 24.70 -1.81
CA HIS A 25 -18.20 24.92 -2.60
C HIS A 25 -18.55 25.52 -3.97
N ARG A 26 -17.62 26.28 -4.54
CA ARG A 26 -17.68 26.77 -5.92
C ARG A 26 -16.93 25.83 -6.84
N ILE A 27 -17.52 25.49 -7.99
CA ILE A 27 -16.89 24.65 -9.00
C ILE A 27 -15.83 25.45 -9.77
N ILE A 28 -14.56 25.02 -9.68
CA ILE A 28 -13.43 25.67 -10.39
C ILE A 28 -13.18 24.97 -11.73
N ALA A 29 -13.15 23.64 -11.72
CA ALA A 29 -12.81 22.86 -12.89
C ALA A 29 -13.75 21.66 -13.05
N MET A 30 -14.30 21.55 -14.25
CA MET A 30 -15.07 20.40 -14.73
C MET A 30 -14.35 19.74 -15.90
N VAL A 31 -14.49 18.43 -16.02
CA VAL A 31 -14.05 17.66 -17.20
C VAL A 31 -15.29 16.96 -17.75
N GLY A 32 -15.76 17.41 -18.91
CA GLY A 32 -17.08 17.03 -19.42
C GLY A 32 -18.17 17.43 -18.43
N ASP A 33 -19.02 16.49 -18.05
CA ASP A 33 -20.09 16.68 -17.06
C ASP A 33 -19.64 16.41 -15.61
N GLU A 34 -18.37 16.05 -15.36
CA GLU A 34 -17.87 15.71 -14.02
C GLU A 34 -17.09 16.87 -13.37
N VAL A 35 -17.47 17.21 -12.14
CA VAL A 35 -16.74 18.18 -11.31
C VAL A 35 -15.46 17.55 -10.77
N LYS A 36 -14.29 18.09 -11.11
CA LYS A 36 -13.00 17.60 -10.59
C LYS A 36 -12.47 18.42 -9.43
N LYS A 37 -12.54 19.75 -9.51
CA LYS A 37 -11.92 20.65 -8.52
C LYS A 37 -12.90 21.69 -8.03
N VAL A 38 -12.92 21.88 -6.72
CA VAL A 38 -13.85 22.78 -6.02
C VAL A 38 -13.10 23.68 -5.02
N GLU A 39 -13.62 24.89 -4.84
CA GLU A 39 -13.17 25.87 -3.86
C GLU A 39 -14.19 25.93 -2.71
N CYS A 40 -13.74 25.75 -1.48
CA CYS A 40 -14.62 25.92 -0.32
C CYS A 40 -14.93 27.41 -0.11
N LYS A 41 -16.20 27.81 -0.08
CA LYS A 41 -16.57 29.21 0.18
C LYS A 41 -16.30 29.64 1.62
N THR A 42 -16.13 28.70 2.54
CA THR A 42 -15.87 28.99 3.97
C THR A 42 -14.40 29.22 4.26
N CYS A 43 -13.49 28.44 3.68
CA CYS A 43 -12.04 28.55 3.95
C CYS A 43 -11.18 28.93 2.75
N GLY A 44 -11.78 29.14 1.57
CA GLY A 44 -11.09 29.47 0.32
C GLY A 44 -10.21 28.35 -0.25
N SER A 45 -10.17 27.17 0.37
CA SER A 45 -9.28 26.11 -0.06
C SER A 45 -9.75 25.43 -1.33
N HIS A 46 -8.83 25.23 -2.26
CA HIS A 46 -9.05 24.41 -3.45
C HIS A 46 -8.72 22.94 -3.16
N HIS A 47 -9.63 22.03 -3.48
CA HIS A 47 -9.41 20.58 -3.35
C HIS A 47 -10.23 19.80 -4.39
N LEU A 48 -9.95 18.51 -4.52
CA LEU A 48 -10.69 17.65 -5.45
C LEU A 48 -12.11 17.39 -4.93
N TYR A 49 -13.09 17.38 -5.83
CA TYR A 49 -14.49 17.18 -5.47
C TYR A 49 -14.67 15.85 -4.76
N ARG A 50 -15.31 15.90 -3.58
CA ARG A 50 -15.62 14.73 -2.79
C ARG A 50 -17.09 14.76 -2.46
N ARG A 51 -17.84 13.80 -3.02
CA ARG A 51 -19.29 13.65 -2.81
C ARG A 51 -19.63 13.74 -1.33
N PRO A 52 -20.71 14.46 -0.98
CA PRO A 52 -21.09 14.68 0.40
C PRO A 52 -21.41 13.35 1.09
N LYS A 53 -21.22 13.31 2.41
CA LYS A 53 -21.36 12.07 3.19
C LYS A 53 -22.76 11.45 3.07
N SER A 54 -23.79 12.28 2.93
CA SER A 54 -25.19 11.86 2.73
C SER A 54 -25.40 11.06 1.45
N GLU A 55 -24.75 11.43 0.34
CA GLU A 55 -24.92 10.75 -0.94
C GLU A 55 -24.08 9.45 -1.05
N LYS A 56 -22.96 9.37 -0.31
CA LYS A 56 -22.16 8.13 -0.20
C LYS A 56 -22.91 6.98 0.46
N LEU A 57 -23.81 7.27 1.40
CA LEU A 57 -24.64 6.25 2.04
C LEU A 57 -25.70 5.73 1.05
N ILE A 58 -26.35 6.61 0.29
CA ILE A 58 -27.42 6.26 -0.66
C ILE A 58 -26.88 5.44 -1.84
N ALA A 59 -25.69 5.77 -2.36
CA ALA A 59 -25.02 4.97 -3.40
C ALA A 59 -24.60 3.57 -2.92
N SER A 60 -24.45 3.38 -1.62
CA SER A 60 -24.10 2.09 -1.00
C SER A 60 -25.34 1.20 -0.81
N THR A 61 -26.51 1.79 -0.50
CA THR A 61 -27.78 1.06 -0.37
C THR A 61 -28.40 0.67 -1.71
N ALA A 62 -28.23 1.50 -2.76
CA ALA A 62 -28.70 1.17 -4.11
C ALA A 62 -27.91 -0.01 -4.74
N LYS A 63 -26.63 -0.16 -4.40
CA LYS A 63 -25.80 -1.31 -4.79
C LYS A 63 -26.16 -2.59 -4.03
N ALA A 64 -26.76 -2.49 -2.85
CA ALA A 64 -27.20 -3.64 -2.06
C ALA A 64 -28.44 -4.34 -2.65
N LYS A 65 -29.39 -3.59 -3.25
CA LYS A 65 -30.65 -4.16 -3.78
C LYS A 65 -30.50 -5.02 -5.05
N LEU A 66 -29.44 -4.83 -5.85
CA LEU A 66 -29.21 -5.67 -7.04
C LEU A 66 -28.52 -7.01 -6.73
N VAL A 67 -27.95 -7.15 -5.52
CA VAL A 67 -27.23 -8.34 -5.04
C VAL A 67 -28.14 -9.29 -4.23
N SER A 68 -29.42 -8.98 -4.03
CA SER A 68 -30.32 -9.81 -3.20
C SER A 68 -31.08 -10.92 -3.94
N LYS A 69 -30.86 -11.15 -5.24
CA LYS A 69 -31.63 -12.17 -6.01
C LYS A 69 -30.83 -13.36 -6.53
N ARG A 70 -29.55 -13.48 -6.21
CA ARG A 70 -28.78 -14.68 -6.52
C ARG A 70 -27.99 -15.12 -5.29
N GLU A 71 -28.37 -16.30 -4.81
CA GLU A 71 -27.52 -17.24 -4.07
C GLU A 71 -27.58 -17.11 -2.55
N SER A 72 -28.77 -17.47 -2.06
CA SER A 72 -28.94 -18.33 -0.89
C SER A 72 -27.94 -19.50 -0.89
N GLY A 73 -26.94 -19.42 -0.03
CA GLY A 73 -25.94 -20.46 0.26
C GLY A 73 -24.96 -19.90 1.28
N GLY A 74 -25.08 -20.35 2.53
CA GLY A 74 -24.62 -19.62 3.71
C GLY A 74 -23.12 -19.66 4.04
N ALA A 75 -22.85 -18.91 5.11
CA ALA A 75 -21.71 -18.96 6.03
C ALA A 75 -20.43 -18.20 5.65
N SER A 76 -20.42 -16.96 6.14
CA SER A 76 -19.46 -16.44 7.12
C SER A 76 -17.99 -16.30 6.74
N GLU A 77 -17.57 -15.04 6.93
CA GLU A 77 -16.23 -14.51 7.11
C GLU A 77 -15.45 -14.04 5.87
N GLU A 78 -15.46 -12.70 5.80
CA GLU A 78 -14.35 -11.86 5.40
C GLU A 78 -14.02 -11.78 3.91
N ARG A 79 -14.94 -11.13 3.19
CA ARG A 79 -14.73 -10.66 1.82
C ARG A 79 -14.51 -9.15 1.74
N GLU A 80 -13.23 -8.81 1.54
CA GLU A 80 -12.77 -7.98 0.42
C GLU A 80 -13.06 -6.46 0.46
N LYS A 81 -12.22 -5.77 1.24
CA LYS A 81 -11.81 -4.38 0.94
C LYS A 81 -10.73 -4.38 -0.15
N ARG A 82 -11.09 -4.02 -1.39
CA ARG A 82 -10.15 -3.55 -2.43
C ARG A 82 -9.52 -2.20 -2.02
N PRO A 83 -8.35 -1.77 -2.53
CA PRO A 83 -7.11 -2.49 -2.81
C PRO A 83 -5.87 -1.76 -2.23
N VAL A 84 -6.06 -0.87 -1.23
CA VAL A 84 -4.96 -0.13 -0.56
C VAL A 84 -4.50 -0.80 0.73
N SER A 85 -5.44 -1.43 1.46
CA SER A 85 -5.13 -2.27 2.62
C SER A 85 -4.61 -3.65 2.23
N ALA A 86 -5.08 -4.22 1.13
CA ALA A 86 -4.60 -5.52 0.65
C ALA A 86 -3.12 -5.49 0.22
N LYS A 87 -2.64 -4.36 -0.33
CA LYS A 87 -1.22 -4.23 -0.74
C LYS A 87 -0.29 -3.99 0.45
N ALA A 88 -0.73 -3.24 1.46
CA ALA A 88 0.00 -3.07 2.72
C ALA A 88 -0.04 -4.33 3.60
N ALA A 89 -1.19 -5.02 3.66
CA ALA A 89 -1.32 -6.31 4.34
C ALA A 89 -0.52 -7.41 3.62
N ALA A 90 -0.54 -7.45 2.29
CA ALA A 90 0.30 -8.37 1.51
C ALA A 90 1.80 -8.05 1.63
N ALA A 91 2.19 -6.78 1.78
CA ALA A 91 3.58 -6.43 2.08
C ALA A 91 3.99 -6.93 3.46
N ALA A 92 3.15 -6.70 4.48
CA ALA A 92 3.41 -7.19 5.83
C ALA A 92 3.37 -8.74 5.95
N GLN A 93 2.51 -9.41 5.17
CA GLN A 93 2.53 -10.87 5.05
C GLN A 93 3.81 -11.35 4.37
N ARG A 94 4.23 -10.73 3.27
CA ARG A 94 5.50 -11.06 2.61
C ARG A 94 6.69 -10.84 3.52
N GLU A 95 6.71 -9.79 4.33
CA GLU A 95 7.75 -9.55 5.34
C GLU A 95 7.76 -10.67 6.39
N ARG A 96 6.60 -11.06 6.92
CA ARG A 96 6.50 -12.19 7.85
C ARG A 96 6.93 -13.52 7.21
N ASP A 97 6.46 -13.82 6.01
CA ASP A 97 6.82 -15.01 5.26
C ASP A 97 8.34 -15.05 5.00
N GLN A 98 8.95 -13.88 4.75
CA GLN A 98 10.39 -13.74 4.56
C GLN A 98 11.16 -13.90 5.87
N THR A 99 10.69 -13.34 6.98
CA THR A 99 11.31 -13.57 8.29
C THR A 99 11.24 -15.05 8.67
N SER A 100 10.12 -15.73 8.44
CA SER A 100 10.01 -17.17 8.68
C SER A 100 10.91 -18.00 7.76
N GLN A 101 11.09 -17.59 6.49
CA GLN A 101 12.07 -18.18 5.58
C GLN A 101 13.51 -17.98 6.09
N TRP A 102 13.83 -16.82 6.67
CA TRP A 102 15.11 -16.56 7.30
C TRP A 102 15.31 -17.45 8.54
N GLU A 103 14.33 -17.51 9.44
CA GLU A 103 14.38 -18.35 10.64
C GLU A 103 14.60 -19.83 10.27
N HIS A 104 13.90 -20.33 9.26
CA HIS A 104 14.04 -21.73 8.82
C HIS A 104 15.40 -22.02 8.19
N ALA A 105 16.00 -21.04 7.48
CA ALA A 105 17.31 -21.19 6.86
C ALA A 105 18.46 -21.10 7.87
N ILE A 106 18.27 -20.35 8.96
CA ILE A 106 19.24 -20.17 10.03
C ILE A 106 19.12 -21.28 11.09
N ALA A 107 17.92 -21.83 11.29
CA ALA A 107 17.65 -22.91 12.23
C ALA A 107 18.46 -24.17 11.87
N GLY A 108 19.53 -24.41 12.62
CA GLY A 108 20.40 -25.58 12.48
C GLY A 108 21.76 -25.30 11.86
N GLN A 109 22.07 -24.06 11.47
CA GLN A 109 23.40 -23.72 10.97
C GLN A 109 24.31 -23.25 12.11
N PRO A 110 25.50 -23.86 12.28
CA PRO A 110 26.43 -23.46 13.33
C PRO A 110 27.01 -22.07 13.05
N MET A 111 27.34 -21.31 14.10
CA MET A 111 27.95 -19.97 13.98
C MET A 111 29.24 -19.94 13.14
N SER A 112 29.90 -21.10 12.96
CA SER A 112 31.08 -21.28 12.10
C SER A 112 30.77 -21.29 10.61
N ALA A 113 29.52 -21.53 10.20
CA ALA A 113 29.10 -21.49 8.81
C ALA A 113 28.91 -20.05 8.29
N PHE A 114 28.86 -19.06 9.19
CA PHE A 114 28.67 -17.66 8.84
C PHE A 114 30.00 -17.00 8.48
N LYS A 115 30.13 -16.60 7.21
CA LYS A 115 31.28 -15.81 6.78
C LYS A 115 31.12 -14.35 7.24
N PRO A 116 32.18 -13.71 7.75
CA PRO A 116 32.12 -12.28 8.05
C PRO A 116 31.90 -11.51 6.75
N TYR A 117 30.90 -10.62 6.74
CA TYR A 117 30.60 -9.81 5.56
C TYR A 117 31.82 -8.97 5.16
N ARG A 118 32.28 -9.15 3.92
CA ARG A 118 33.26 -8.30 3.26
C ARG A 118 32.79 -7.99 1.86
N ILE A 119 32.92 -6.72 1.47
CA ILE A 119 32.50 -6.27 0.15
C ILE A 119 33.31 -6.92 -1.00
N THR A 120 34.53 -7.39 -0.70
CA THR A 120 35.40 -8.13 -1.63
C THR A 120 35.04 -9.61 -1.75
N LEU A 121 34.25 -10.16 -0.83
CA LEU A 121 33.85 -11.57 -0.86
C LEU A 121 32.75 -11.77 -1.91
N THR A 122 32.90 -12.79 -2.75
CA THR A 122 31.83 -13.18 -3.69
C THR A 122 30.86 -14.10 -2.98
N LEU A 123 29.65 -13.58 -2.77
CA LEU A 123 28.54 -14.30 -2.12
C LEU A 123 27.63 -15.01 -3.15
N GLY A 124 27.32 -16.28 -2.92
CA GLY A 124 26.37 -17.07 -3.70
C GLY A 124 25.00 -17.21 -3.04
N THR A 125 23.98 -17.58 -3.81
CA THR A 125 22.63 -17.87 -3.28
C THR A 125 22.68 -18.98 -2.23
N GLY A 126 22.04 -18.78 -1.08
CA GLY A 126 22.02 -19.72 0.05
C GLY A 126 23.23 -19.62 1.00
N GLU A 127 24.16 -18.70 0.75
CA GLU A 127 25.33 -18.52 1.61
C GLU A 127 24.98 -17.72 2.88
N LEU A 128 25.64 -18.06 3.98
CA LEU A 128 25.41 -17.45 5.30
C LEU A 128 26.44 -16.37 5.59
N VAL A 129 25.95 -15.20 5.97
CA VAL A 129 26.75 -13.99 6.14
C VAL A 129 26.44 -13.34 7.46
N ARG A 130 27.47 -12.97 8.22
CA ARG A 130 27.34 -12.17 9.43
C ARG A 130 27.74 -10.73 9.16
N HIS A 131 26.82 -9.79 9.37
CA HIS A 131 27.07 -8.36 9.28
C HIS A 131 27.06 -7.71 10.67
N PRO A 132 28.03 -6.86 11.04
CA PRO A 132 28.12 -6.28 12.39
C PRO A 132 26.90 -5.42 12.78
N LYS A 133 26.23 -4.79 11.81
CA LYS A 133 25.02 -3.96 12.03
C LYS A 133 23.70 -4.73 11.95
N PHE A 134 23.65 -5.81 11.17
CA PHE A 134 22.38 -6.47 10.80
C PHE A 134 22.27 -7.90 11.31
N GLY A 135 23.32 -8.42 11.97
CA GLY A 135 23.35 -9.77 12.49
C GLY A 135 23.60 -10.83 11.42
N ASP A 136 23.05 -12.00 11.67
CA ASP A 136 23.17 -13.17 10.81
C ASP A 136 22.15 -13.09 9.67
N GLY A 137 22.59 -13.35 8.45
CA GLY A 137 21.77 -13.27 7.25
C GLY A 137 22.06 -14.41 6.29
N VAL A 138 21.08 -14.76 5.47
CA VAL A 138 21.23 -15.73 4.38
C VAL A 138 21.01 -15.03 3.04
N VAL A 139 21.85 -15.32 2.06
CA VAL A 139 21.70 -14.74 0.71
C VAL A 139 20.47 -15.37 0.06
N ALA A 140 19.39 -14.60 -0.06
CA ALA A 140 18.15 -15.03 -0.69
C ALA A 140 18.32 -15.19 -2.21
N ARG A 141 19.04 -14.26 -2.84
CA ARG A 141 19.41 -14.34 -4.28
C ARG A 141 20.49 -13.34 -4.64
N VAL A 142 21.21 -13.63 -5.71
CA VAL A 142 22.12 -12.69 -6.39
C VAL A 142 21.31 -11.91 -7.42
N ILE A 143 21.29 -10.58 -7.31
CA ILE A 143 20.57 -9.69 -8.24
C ILE A 143 21.45 -9.38 -9.44
N ASP A 144 22.69 -8.93 -9.19
CA ASP A 144 23.66 -8.53 -10.21
C ASP A 144 25.06 -9.05 -9.81
N ARG A 145 26.04 -8.93 -10.72
CA ARG A 145 27.46 -9.31 -10.46
C ARG A 145 28.11 -8.65 -9.23
N GLY A 146 27.51 -7.59 -8.71
CA GLY A 146 27.98 -6.86 -7.53
C GLY A 146 26.90 -6.60 -6.49
N LYS A 147 25.69 -7.15 -6.64
CA LYS A 147 24.56 -6.91 -5.73
C LYS A 147 23.87 -8.22 -5.37
N VAL A 148 23.71 -8.43 -4.07
CA VAL A 148 23.01 -9.58 -3.49
C VAL A 148 21.88 -9.12 -2.59
N GLU A 149 20.79 -9.88 -2.57
CA GLU A 149 19.72 -9.72 -1.59
C GLU A 149 19.97 -10.70 -0.45
N ILE A 150 20.22 -10.17 0.74
CA ILE A 150 20.44 -10.95 1.96
C ILE A 150 19.22 -10.78 2.84
N LEU A 151 18.60 -11.89 3.22
CA LEU A 151 17.52 -11.95 4.20
C LEU A 151 18.16 -11.84 5.59
N PHE A 152 17.77 -10.82 6.36
CA PHE A 152 18.14 -10.65 7.77
C PHE A 152 16.88 -10.73 8.65
N GLN A 153 17.07 -10.72 9.97
CA GLN A 153 15.97 -10.64 10.94
C GLN A 153 15.07 -9.42 10.73
N ASP A 154 15.68 -8.26 10.43
CA ASP A 154 15.00 -7.00 10.12
C ASP A 154 14.38 -6.95 8.70
N GLY A 155 14.47 -8.03 7.94
CA GLY A 155 13.95 -8.14 6.58
C GLY A 155 15.05 -8.18 5.49
N PRO A 156 14.64 -8.28 4.20
CA PRO A 156 15.57 -8.34 3.07
C PRO A 156 16.34 -7.02 2.92
N LYS A 157 17.66 -7.11 2.78
CA LYS A 157 18.53 -5.99 2.44
C LYS A 157 19.38 -6.32 1.22
N THR A 158 19.43 -5.38 0.28
CA THR A 158 20.38 -5.44 -0.83
C THR A 158 21.75 -4.98 -0.35
N MET A 159 22.76 -5.83 -0.54
CA MET A 159 24.14 -5.60 -0.14
C MET A 159 25.07 -5.76 -1.35
N ALA A 160 26.25 -5.15 -1.28
CA ALA A 160 27.27 -5.27 -2.31
C ALA A 160 28.20 -6.45 -2.02
N HIS A 161 28.60 -7.19 -3.05
CA HIS A 161 29.55 -8.30 -2.94
C HIS A 161 30.52 -8.28 -4.12
N GLY A 162 31.64 -8.99 -4.02
CA GLY A 162 32.60 -9.15 -5.12
C GLY A 162 33.17 -7.84 -5.70
N GLN A 163 33.18 -6.74 -4.94
CA GLN A 163 33.79 -5.49 -5.41
C GLN A 163 35.31 -5.62 -5.37
N THR A 164 35.93 -5.51 -6.54
CA THR A 164 37.39 -5.33 -6.66
C THR A 164 37.70 -3.86 -6.35
N VAL A 165 38.42 -3.62 -5.25
CA VAL A 165 39.05 -2.32 -4.97
C VAL A 165 40.34 -2.16 -5.76
#